data_AF-A0A533X6R7-F1
#
_entry.id   AF-A0A533X6R7-F1
#
_cell.length_a   1.000
_cell.length_b   1.000
_cell.length_c   1.000
_cell.angle_alpha   90.00
_cell.angle_beta   90.00
_cell.angle_gamma   90.00
#
_symmetry.space_group_name_H-M   'P 1'
#
loop_
_entity.id
_entity.type
_entity.pdbx_description
1 polymer ?
#
loop_
_entity_poly.entity_id
_entity_poly.type
_entity_poly.pdbx_seq_one_letter_code
_entity_poly.pdbx_strand_id
1 'polypeptide(L)'
;MHHPLGKTSRWLVACLSLALAVGTGFTAYAASGSEVIANADDYFPDTVGSRWRYRGEVVEGPLQKISTKQFMNVSTVKGTETIKGVTVKVFHDTNPGNHGPSDSYYRRDAAGIVYYGSDPGTA
;
A
#
# COMPACT_ATOMS: atom_id res chain seq x y z
N MET A 1 40.44 -51.11 -12.20
CA MET A 1 41.44 -52.08 -11.71
C MET A 1 42.61 -51.30 -11.12
N HIS A 2 42.89 -51.55 -9.84
CA HIS A 2 44.15 -51.41 -9.10
C HIS A 2 44.91 -50.06 -9.02
N HIS A 3 44.86 -49.47 -7.82
CA HIS A 3 45.97 -48.70 -7.20
C HIS A 3 47.19 -49.61 -6.91
N PRO A 4 48.41 -49.04 -6.77
CA PRO A 4 49.04 -48.87 -5.44
C PRO A 4 49.77 -47.51 -5.26
N LEU A 5 49.64 -46.81 -4.12
CA LEU A 5 50.47 -46.86 -2.88
C LEU A 5 51.95 -46.45 -3.12
N GLY A 6 52.38 -45.24 -2.76
CA GLY A 6 52.84 -44.82 -1.41
C GLY A 6 54.27 -44.25 -1.58
N LYS A 7 54.83 -43.27 -0.86
CA LYS A 7 54.85 -42.99 0.59
C LYS A 7 55.64 -41.68 0.83
N THR A 8 55.33 -41.01 1.97
CA THR A 8 56.19 -40.10 2.80
C THR A 8 56.53 -38.72 2.21
N SER A 9 56.53 -37.60 2.95
CA SER A 9 56.90 -37.37 4.35
C SER A 9 56.24 -36.09 4.90
N ARG A 10 56.14 -36.04 6.24
CA ARG A 10 55.43 -35.07 7.09
C ARG A 10 56.20 -33.75 7.23
N TRP A 11 55.50 -32.62 7.26
CA TRP A 11 55.83 -31.49 8.13
C TRP A 11 54.56 -30.90 8.75
N LEU A 12 54.64 -30.68 10.06
CA LEU A 12 53.59 -30.20 10.95
C LEU A 12 53.41 -28.67 10.85
N VAL A 13 52.14 -28.27 11.03
CA VAL A 13 51.65 -27.12 11.84
C VAL A 13 51.96 -25.70 11.38
N ALA A 14 50.89 -24.95 11.08
CA ALA A 14 50.53 -23.76 11.86
C ALA A 14 49.09 -23.34 11.57
N CYS A 15 48.26 -23.35 12.61
CA CYS A 15 46.95 -22.71 12.64
C CYS A 15 47.09 -21.21 12.36
N LEU A 16 46.26 -20.67 11.45
CA LEU A 16 45.85 -19.28 11.54
C LEU A 16 44.36 -19.17 11.21
N SER A 17 43.56 -19.35 12.26
CA SER A 17 42.14 -19.02 12.28
C SER A 17 42.03 -17.50 12.19
N LEU A 18 41.70 -16.95 11.02
CA LEU A 18 41.30 -15.55 10.93
C LEU A 18 39.77 -15.48 11.02
N ALA A 19 39.28 -15.37 12.25
CA ALA A 19 37.92 -14.97 12.53
C ALA A 19 37.75 -13.50 12.15
N LEU A 20 37.07 -13.22 11.03
CA LEU A 20 36.44 -11.92 10.83
C LEU A 20 35.02 -11.98 11.43
N ALA A 21 34.93 -11.58 12.69
CA ALA A 21 33.69 -11.12 13.29
C ALA A 21 33.53 -9.63 12.96
N VAL A 22 32.74 -9.28 11.94
CA VAL A 22 32.18 -7.93 11.76
C VAL A 22 30.81 -8.06 11.11
N GLY A 23 29.75 -7.66 11.82
CA GLY A 23 28.44 -7.37 11.23
C GLY A 23 27.26 -8.22 11.69
N THR A 24 27.10 -8.48 12.99
CA THR A 24 25.76 -8.79 13.53
C THR A 24 24.95 -7.50 13.62
N GLY A 25 23.81 -7.47 12.94
CA GLY A 25 22.88 -6.34 12.84
C GLY A 25 23.01 -5.72 11.45
N PHE A 26 22.10 -5.94 10.51
CA PHE A 26 20.67 -5.70 10.62
C PHE A 26 19.87 -6.80 9.91
N THR A 27 19.22 -7.68 10.68
CA THR A 27 17.95 -8.24 10.23
C THR A 27 16.95 -7.10 10.30
N ALA A 28 16.61 -6.49 9.16
CA ALA A 28 15.43 -5.64 9.07
C ALA A 28 14.22 -6.52 9.35
N TYR A 29 13.76 -6.52 10.61
CA TYR A 29 12.47 -7.04 10.96
C TYR A 29 11.48 -6.08 10.29
N ALA A 30 10.90 -6.48 9.15
CA ALA A 30 9.68 -5.84 8.70
C ALA A 30 8.70 -6.02 9.86
N ALA A 31 8.40 -4.93 10.57
CA ALA A 31 7.42 -4.97 11.62
C ALA A 31 6.09 -5.38 10.99
N SER A 32 5.73 -6.65 11.11
CA SER A 32 4.37 -7.14 10.92
C SER A 32 3.51 -6.73 12.12
N GLY A 33 3.62 -5.47 12.52
CA GLY A 33 2.68 -4.83 13.40
C GLY A 33 1.52 -4.37 12.54
N SER A 34 0.33 -4.93 12.77
CA SER A 34 -0.89 -4.21 12.45
C SER A 34 -0.87 -2.93 13.29
N GLU A 35 -0.28 -1.85 12.78
CA GLU A 35 -0.35 -0.55 13.44
C GLU A 35 -1.81 -0.11 13.42
N VAL A 36 -2.41 -0.09 14.61
CA VAL A 36 -3.76 0.42 14.78
C VAL A 36 -3.69 1.94 14.72
N ILE A 37 -4.43 2.54 13.79
CA ILE A 37 -4.57 3.99 13.72
C ILE A 37 -5.54 4.41 14.83
N ALA A 38 -5.00 4.95 15.92
CA ALA A 38 -5.79 5.51 17.00
C ALA A 38 -6.60 6.73 16.49
N ASN A 39 -7.88 6.80 16.87
CA ASN A 39 -8.80 7.88 16.48
C ASN A 39 -8.90 8.08 14.95
N ALA A 40 -8.95 6.98 14.19
CA ALA A 40 -8.98 7.02 12.72
C ALA A 40 -10.18 7.80 12.14
N ASP A 41 -11.23 8.00 12.93
CA ASP A 41 -12.38 8.85 12.63
C ASP A 41 -12.05 10.34 12.59
N ASP A 42 -11.05 10.81 13.35
CA ASP A 42 -10.58 12.20 13.31
C ASP A 42 -9.84 12.53 12.00
N TYR A 43 -9.15 11.54 11.42
CA TYR A 43 -8.36 11.71 10.20
C TYR A 43 -9.19 11.55 8.93
N PHE A 44 -10.29 10.81 9.00
CA PHE A 44 -11.13 10.55 7.84
C PHE A 44 -12.63 10.70 8.16
N PRO A 45 -13.17 11.86 8.51
CA PRO A 45 -14.61 12.01 8.76
C PRO A 45 -15.52 11.38 7.68
N ASP A 46 -16.22 10.30 8.05
CA ASP A 46 -17.08 9.49 7.15
C ASP A 46 -18.51 9.30 7.70
N THR A 47 -18.94 10.20 8.57
CA THR A 47 -20.35 10.23 9.00
C THR A 47 -21.22 10.66 7.83
N VAL A 48 -22.45 10.14 7.76
CA VAL A 48 -23.41 10.53 6.70
C VAL A 48 -23.59 12.05 6.71
N GLY A 49 -23.49 12.66 5.53
CA GLY A 49 -23.50 14.12 5.35
C GLY A 49 -22.12 14.78 5.36
N SER A 50 -21.06 14.08 5.78
CA SER A 50 -19.69 14.58 5.67
C SER A 50 -19.35 14.93 4.21
N ARG A 51 -18.67 16.06 4.01
CA ARG A 51 -18.28 16.58 2.70
C ARG A 51 -16.80 16.87 2.62
N TRP A 52 -16.17 16.30 1.61
CA TRP A 52 -14.78 16.55 1.24
C TRP A 52 -14.75 17.32 -0.07
N ARG A 53 -13.97 18.40 -0.12
CA ARG A 53 -13.76 19.16 -1.35
C ARG A 53 -12.29 19.20 -1.66
N TYR A 54 -11.94 18.73 -2.85
CA TYR A 54 -10.55 18.76 -3.30
C TYR A 54 -10.44 19.21 -4.75
N ARG A 55 -9.27 19.75 -5.07
CA ARG A 55 -8.86 20.12 -6.42
C ARG A 55 -7.71 19.19 -6.81
N GLY A 56 -7.75 18.68 -8.03
CA GLY A 56 -6.70 17.84 -8.58
C GLY A 56 -6.31 18.24 -9.99
N GLU A 57 -5.22 17.63 -10.46
CA GLU A 57 -4.72 17.72 -11.82
C GLU A 57 -4.56 16.30 -12.35
N VAL A 58 -5.02 16.04 -13.56
CA VAL A 58 -4.76 14.80 -14.32
C VAL A 58 -3.78 15.13 -15.45
N VAL A 59 -2.69 14.38 -15.48
CA VAL A 59 -1.69 14.43 -16.54
C VAL A 59 -1.89 13.20 -17.42
N GLU A 60 -2.33 13.41 -18.66
CA GLU A 60 -2.58 12.33 -19.62
C GLU A 60 -1.38 12.16 -20.56
N GLY A 61 -0.91 10.92 -20.74
CA GLY A 61 0.08 10.54 -21.74
C GLY A 61 0.99 9.38 -21.32
N PRO A 62 1.34 8.43 -22.22
CA PRO A 62 2.11 7.25 -21.85
C PRO A 62 3.59 7.54 -21.54
N LEU A 63 4.16 8.64 -22.07
CA LEU A 63 5.57 9.04 -21.89
C LEU A 63 5.83 10.57 -21.99
N GLN A 64 4.93 11.34 -22.62
CA GLN A 64 4.96 12.81 -22.65
C GLN A 64 3.61 13.37 -22.18
N LYS A 65 3.62 14.48 -21.44
CA LYS A 65 2.41 15.21 -21.02
C LYS A 65 1.70 15.76 -22.27
N ILE A 66 0.61 15.13 -22.68
CA ILE A 66 -0.19 15.53 -23.86
C ILE A 66 -1.27 16.54 -23.44
N SER A 67 -1.76 16.44 -22.20
CA SER A 67 -2.73 17.36 -21.65
C SER A 67 -2.61 17.44 -20.13
N THR A 68 -3.00 18.60 -19.61
CA THR A 68 -3.14 18.87 -18.18
C THR A 68 -4.58 19.29 -17.93
N LYS A 69 -5.34 18.49 -17.20
CA LYS A 69 -6.73 18.80 -16.89
C LYS A 69 -6.87 19.04 -15.39
N GLN A 70 -7.30 20.23 -15.02
CA GLN A 70 -7.66 20.53 -13.64
C GLN A 70 -9.11 20.13 -13.39
N PHE A 71 -9.38 19.61 -12.20
CA PHE A 71 -10.74 19.27 -11.80
C PHE A 71 -10.99 19.63 -10.33
N MET A 72 -12.27 19.76 -9.99
CA MET A 72 -12.72 19.85 -8.61
C MET A 72 -13.68 18.70 -8.36
N ASN A 73 -13.51 18.03 -7.23
CA ASN A 73 -14.45 17.04 -6.76
C ASN A 73 -15.03 17.46 -5.41
N VAL A 74 -16.30 17.15 -5.23
CA VAL A 74 -16.94 17.16 -3.92
C VAL A 74 -17.45 15.76 -3.64
N SER A 75 -16.90 15.14 -2.60
CA SER A 75 -17.29 13.82 -2.13
C SER A 75 -18.22 13.96 -0.93
N THR A 76 -19.42 13.38 -1.00
CA THR A 76 -20.43 13.45 0.07
C THR A 76 -20.78 12.05 0.54
N VAL A 77 -20.65 11.78 1.84
CA VAL A 77 -21.07 10.48 2.39
C VAL A 77 -22.60 10.40 2.39
N LYS A 78 -23.16 9.46 1.63
CA LYS A 78 -24.61 9.28 1.48
C LYS A 78 -25.18 8.24 2.43
N GLY A 79 -24.38 7.27 2.83
CA GLY A 79 -24.88 6.15 3.63
C GLY A 79 -23.90 4.99 3.65
N THR A 80 -24.46 3.79 3.77
CA THR A 80 -23.73 2.53 3.74
C THR A 80 -24.38 1.57 2.77
N GLU A 81 -23.58 0.70 2.18
CA GLU A 81 -24.03 -0.40 1.33
C GLU A 81 -23.32 -1.70 1.75
N THR A 82 -23.84 -2.86 1.35
CA THR A 82 -23.17 -4.16 1.58
C THR A 82 -22.69 -4.74 0.26
N ILE A 83 -21.38 -4.78 0.06
CA ILE A 83 -20.74 -5.34 -1.14
C ILE A 83 -20.05 -6.65 -0.74
N LYS A 84 -20.50 -7.78 -1.31
CA LYS A 84 -19.94 -9.12 -1.05
C LYS A 84 -19.82 -9.44 0.46
N GLY A 85 -20.83 -9.04 1.24
CA GLY A 85 -20.88 -9.24 2.69
C GLY A 85 -20.09 -8.23 3.53
N VAL A 86 -19.49 -7.21 2.92
CA VAL A 86 -18.78 -6.14 3.62
C VAL A 86 -19.62 -4.87 3.61
N THR A 87 -19.91 -4.34 4.79
CA THR A 87 -20.53 -3.01 4.92
C THR A 87 -19.50 -1.93 4.59
N VAL A 88 -19.79 -1.14 3.57
CA VAL A 88 -18.98 -0.02 3.09
C VAL A 88 -19.76 1.28 3.25
N LYS A 89 -19.04 2.40 3.31
CA LYS A 89 -19.57 3.75 3.19
C LYS A 89 -19.68 4.12 1.72
N VAL A 90 -20.79 4.76 1.37
CA VAL A 90 -21.02 5.27 0.00
C VAL A 90 -20.68 6.75 -0.02
N PHE A 91 -19.71 7.11 -0.85
CA PHE A 91 -19.27 8.47 -1.11
C PHE A 91 -19.74 8.87 -2.51
N HIS A 92 -20.66 9.83 -2.61
CA HIS A 92 -21.08 10.38 -3.89
C HIS A 92 -20.14 11.51 -4.30
N ASP A 93 -19.42 11.29 -5.39
CA ASP A 93 -18.43 12.18 -5.98
C ASP A 93 -19.01 12.93 -7.17
N THR A 94 -18.78 14.25 -7.25
CA THR A 94 -19.26 15.05 -8.38
C THR A 94 -18.42 14.88 -9.65
N ASN A 95 -17.10 14.67 -9.52
CA ASN A 95 -16.16 14.56 -10.64
C ASN A 95 -14.77 14.03 -10.19
N PRO A 96 -14.65 12.81 -9.68
CA PRO A 96 -13.35 12.27 -9.27
C PRO A 96 -12.48 12.00 -10.49
N GLY A 97 -11.22 12.46 -10.44
CA GLY A 97 -10.26 12.23 -11.52
C GLY A 97 -10.69 12.79 -12.87
N ASN A 98 -11.63 13.74 -12.90
CA ASN A 98 -12.22 14.25 -14.14
C ASN A 98 -13.00 13.20 -14.97
N HIS A 99 -13.64 12.22 -14.32
CA HIS A 99 -14.40 11.15 -14.99
C HIS A 99 -15.94 11.28 -14.90
N GLY A 100 -16.46 12.42 -14.43
CA GLY A 100 -17.89 12.63 -14.18
C GLY A 100 -18.36 12.06 -12.84
N PRO A 101 -19.64 12.20 -12.46
CA PRO A 101 -20.13 11.75 -11.17
C PRO A 101 -19.99 10.23 -10.94
N SER A 102 -19.65 9.84 -9.72
CA SER A 102 -19.55 8.44 -9.33
C SER A 102 -19.89 8.20 -7.87
N ASP A 103 -20.31 6.98 -7.55
CA ASP A 103 -20.37 6.52 -6.17
C ASP A 103 -19.13 5.66 -5.88
N SER A 104 -18.35 6.07 -4.89
CA SER A 104 -17.15 5.38 -4.42
C SER A 104 -17.42 4.67 -3.09
N TYR A 105 -16.86 3.47 -2.94
CA TYR A 105 -17.11 2.62 -1.78
C TYR A 105 -15.87 2.48 -0.91
N TYR A 106 -15.98 2.83 0.37
CA TYR A 106 -14.85 2.77 1.31
C TYR A 106 -15.22 2.04 2.60
N ARG A 107 -14.28 1.27 3.15
CA ARG A 107 -14.39 0.72 4.51
C ARG A 107 -13.28 1.28 5.37
N ARG A 108 -13.61 1.79 6.54
CA ARG A 108 -12.63 2.03 7.60
C ARG A 108 -12.52 0.82 8.51
N ASP A 109 -11.31 0.41 8.81
CA ASP A 109 -10.99 -0.48 9.93
C ASP A 109 -9.78 0.03 10.71
N ALA A 110 -9.30 -0.77 11.67
CA ALA A 110 -8.18 -0.41 12.55
C ALA A 110 -6.87 -0.12 11.79
N ALA A 111 -6.70 -0.67 10.58
CA ALA A 111 -5.51 -0.47 9.77
C ALA A 111 -5.62 0.74 8.80
N GLY A 112 -6.83 1.27 8.58
CA GLY A 112 -7.04 2.46 7.77
C GLY A 112 -8.29 2.40 6.89
N ILE A 113 -8.19 2.99 5.69
CA ILE A 113 -9.29 3.08 4.72
C ILE A 113 -8.98 2.19 3.51
N VAL A 114 -9.92 1.29 3.20
CA VAL A 114 -9.85 0.40 2.04
C VAL A 114 -10.88 0.83 1.00
N TYR A 115 -10.44 0.98 -0.24
CA TYR A 115 -11.30 1.25 -1.39
C TYR A 115 -11.86 -0.05 -1.97
N TYR A 116 -13.18 -0.12 -2.14
CA TYR A 116 -13.92 -1.29 -2.61
C TYR A 116 -14.38 -1.18 -4.07
N GLY A 117 -13.98 -0.13 -4.76
CA GLY A 117 -14.40 0.18 -6.13
C GLY A 117 -15.32 1.39 -6.18
N SER A 118 -15.78 1.69 -7.39
CA SER A 118 -16.75 2.74 -7.65
C SER A 118 -17.64 2.33 -8.80
N ASP A 119 -18.92 2.68 -8.69
CA ASP A 119 -19.85 2.57 -9.80
C ASP A 119 -20.00 3.95 -10.46
N PRO A 120 -20.12 4.01 -11.80
CA PRO A 120 -20.53 5.23 -12.47
C PRO A 120 -21.85 5.69 -11.86
N GLY A 121 -21.84 6.89 -11.28
CA GLY A 121 -22.93 7.38 -10.45
C GLY A 121 -24.00 7.94 -11.37
N THR A 122 -25.23 7.46 -11.22
CA THR A 122 -26.40 8.09 -11.84
C THR A 122 -26.59 9.49 -11.23
N ALA A 123 -26.65 10.48 -12.11
CA ALA A 123 -26.91 11.89 -11.78
C ALA A 123 -28.25 12.10 -11.07
#